data_AF-A0A7C6VR70-F1
#
_entry.id   AF-A0A7C6VR70-F1
#
_cell.length_a   1.000
_cell.length_b   1.000
_cell.length_c   1.000
_cell.angle_alpha   90.00
_cell.angle_beta   90.00
_cell.angle_gamma   90.00
#
_symmetry.space_group_name_H-M   'P 1'
#
loop_
_entity.id
_entity.type
_entity.pdbx_description
1 polymer ?
#
loop_
_entity_poly.entity_id
_entity_poly.type
_entity_poly.pdbx_seq_one_letter_code
_entity_poly.pdbx_strand_id
1 'polypeptide(L)'
;MTFPDFPGCFSAADEMADLPRMAQEAVELHFEGEDLPIPTPSVPEEWAGDERFEGGYWMLVDIDLARIRNTPVRLNISLPEYLVRQIDNYAKAHHQTRSGFLARAAEEAMRAR
;
A
#
# COMPACT_ATOMS: atom_id res chain seq x y z
N MET A 1 -4.22 -13.62 -12.93
CA MET A 1 -2.88 -13.78 -12.37
C MET A 1 -2.96 -13.79 -10.85
N THR A 2 -2.07 -14.55 -10.22
CA THR A 2 -1.94 -14.73 -8.78
C THR A 2 -0.51 -14.40 -8.37
N PHE A 3 -0.31 -13.92 -7.16
CA PHE A 3 1.01 -13.56 -6.64
C PHE A 3 1.38 -14.48 -5.48
N PRO A 4 2.36 -15.40 -5.63
CA PRO A 4 2.77 -16.27 -4.52
C PRO A 4 3.28 -15.47 -3.32
N ASP A 5 3.99 -14.36 -3.59
CA ASP A 5 4.55 -13.48 -2.56
C ASP A 5 3.48 -12.58 -1.90
N PHE A 6 2.31 -12.40 -2.51
CA PHE A 6 1.20 -11.63 -1.94
C PHE A 6 -0.06 -12.51 -1.85
N PRO A 7 -0.14 -13.43 -0.87
CA PRO A 7 -1.27 -14.33 -0.74
C PRO A 7 -2.59 -13.57 -0.61
N GLY A 8 -3.57 -13.92 -1.46
CA GLY A 8 -4.87 -13.23 -1.51
C GLY A 8 -4.91 -12.03 -2.47
N CYS A 9 -3.79 -11.64 -3.08
CA CYS A 9 -3.76 -10.69 -4.18
C CYS A 9 -4.05 -11.39 -5.51
N PHE A 10 -4.98 -10.83 -6.29
CA PHE A 10 -5.40 -11.35 -7.59
C PHE A 10 -5.57 -10.20 -8.57
N SER A 11 -5.24 -10.45 -9.83
CA SER A 11 -5.46 -9.49 -10.91
C SER A 11 -5.82 -10.20 -12.21
N ALA A 12 -6.31 -9.47 -13.19
CA ALA A 12 -6.64 -9.99 -14.52
C ALA A 12 -6.42 -8.88 -15.57
N ALA A 13 -6.17 -9.29 -16.80
CA ALA A 13 -6.03 -8.38 -17.94
C ALA A 13 -6.59 -9.06 -19.19
N ASP A 14 -7.20 -8.27 -20.08
CA ASP A 14 -7.68 -8.76 -21.38
C ASP A 14 -6.53 -8.93 -22.37
N GLU A 15 -5.49 -8.09 -22.26
CA GLU A 15 -4.29 -8.12 -23.09
C GLU A 15 -3.03 -8.45 -22.27
N MET A 16 -2.13 -9.24 -22.86
CA MET A 16 -0.87 -9.63 -22.21
C MET A 16 0.01 -8.42 -21.85
N ALA A 17 -0.03 -7.38 -22.69
CA ALA A 17 0.72 -6.14 -22.50
C ALA A 17 0.26 -5.33 -21.27
N ASP A 18 -0.98 -5.54 -20.81
CA ASP A 18 -1.52 -4.87 -19.64
C ASP A 18 -1.12 -5.55 -18.32
N LEU A 19 -0.62 -6.80 -18.35
CA LEU A 19 -0.34 -7.56 -17.13
C LEU A 19 0.60 -6.83 -16.16
N PRO A 20 1.73 -6.22 -16.57
CA PRO A 20 2.60 -5.52 -15.61
C PRO A 20 1.89 -4.37 -14.90
N ARG A 21 1.11 -3.56 -15.64
CA ARG A 21 0.33 -2.46 -15.08
C ARG A 21 -0.74 -2.98 -14.12
N MET A 22 -1.47 -4.01 -14.52
CA MET A 22 -2.55 -4.60 -13.70
C MET A 22 -2.02 -5.34 -12.47
N ALA A 23 -0.80 -5.86 -12.53
CA ALA A 23 -0.10 -6.39 -11.38
C ALA A 23 0.25 -5.29 -10.37
N GLN A 24 0.86 -4.19 -10.84
CA GLN A 24 1.18 -3.04 -9.99
C GLN A 24 -0.06 -2.49 -9.27
N GLU A 25 -1.16 -2.26 -9.99
CA GLU A 25 -2.41 -1.75 -9.40
C GLU A 25 -3.01 -2.72 -8.36
N ALA A 26 -2.96 -4.03 -8.62
CA ALA A 26 -3.47 -5.02 -7.66
C ALA A 26 -2.62 -5.09 -6.39
N VAL A 27 -1.29 -5.00 -6.52
CA VAL A 27 -0.39 -4.94 -5.35
C VAL A 27 -0.61 -3.63 -4.58
N GLU A 28 -0.77 -2.49 -5.25
CA GLU A 28 -1.12 -1.23 -4.57
C GLU A 28 -2.40 -1.35 -3.74
N LEU A 29 -3.46 -1.91 -4.32
CA LEU A 29 -4.71 -2.13 -3.61
C LEU A 29 -4.55 -3.12 -2.45
N HIS A 30 -3.72 -4.15 -2.61
CA HIS A 30 -3.46 -5.13 -1.55
C HIS A 30 -2.77 -4.52 -0.31
N PHE A 31 -1.97 -3.47 -0.49
CA PHE A 31 -1.30 -2.74 0.60
C PHE A 31 -2.04 -1.46 1.02
N GLU A 32 -3.13 -1.08 0.34
CA GLU A 32 -3.84 0.16 0.61
C GLU A 32 -4.47 0.13 2.02
N GLY A 33 -4.03 1.06 2.87
CA GLY A 33 -4.56 1.19 4.23
C GLY A 33 -4.11 0.11 5.23
N GLU A 34 -3.30 -0.85 4.77
CA GLU A 34 -2.76 -1.94 5.58
C GLU A 34 -1.28 -1.68 5.92
N ASP A 35 -0.83 -2.16 7.08
CA ASP A 35 0.60 -2.15 7.48
C ASP A 35 1.17 -3.57 7.37
N LEU A 36 1.14 -4.10 6.13
CA LEU A 36 1.68 -5.41 5.82
C LEU A 36 3.18 -5.31 5.54
N PRO A 37 4.00 -6.25 6.05
CA PRO A 37 5.40 -6.33 5.66
C PRO A 37 5.49 -6.70 4.17
N ILE A 38 6.36 -6.00 3.44
CA ILE A 38 6.68 -6.35 2.06
C ILE A 38 7.62 -7.57 2.10
N PRO A 39 7.22 -8.73 1.54
CA PRO A 39 8.06 -9.91 1.51
C PRO A 39 9.21 -9.77 0.52
N THR A 40 10.25 -10.59 0.73
CA THR A 40 11.31 -10.78 -0.27
C THR A 40 10.72 -11.52 -1.47
N PRO A 41 11.02 -11.12 -2.72
CA PRO A 41 10.52 -11.82 -3.90
C PRO A 41 11.04 -13.26 -3.95
N SER A 42 10.15 -14.21 -4.21
CA SER A 42 10.50 -15.61 -4.49
C SER A 42 10.98 -15.78 -5.93
N VAL A 43 11.73 -16.85 -6.18
CA VAL A 43 12.06 -17.29 -7.55
C VAL A 43 11.07 -18.37 -8.00
N PRO A 44 10.72 -18.45 -9.29
CA PRO A 44 9.75 -19.44 -9.80
C PRO A 44 10.05 -20.89 -9.40
N GLU A 45 11.32 -21.24 -9.26
CA GLU A 45 11.78 -22.58 -8.88
C GLU A 45 11.33 -22.98 -7.47
N GLU A 46 11.09 -22.02 -6.56
CA GLU A 46 10.58 -22.28 -5.21
C GLU A 46 9.15 -22.83 -5.22
N TRP A 47 8.40 -22.58 -6.30
CA TRP A 47 7.02 -23.00 -6.48
C TRP A 47 6.86 -24.14 -7.50
N ALA A 48 7.98 -24.74 -7.93
CA ALA A 48 7.95 -25.84 -8.87
C ALA A 48 7.22 -27.06 -8.30
N GLY A 49 6.19 -27.54 -9.00
CA GLY A 49 5.41 -28.70 -8.58
C GLY A 49 4.33 -28.41 -7.53
N ASP A 50 4.08 -27.14 -7.20
CA ASP A 50 2.93 -26.77 -6.38
C ASP A 50 1.64 -26.85 -7.21
N GLU A 51 0.69 -27.67 -6.75
CA GLU A 51 -0.59 -27.92 -7.43
C GLU A 51 -1.40 -26.64 -7.68
N ARG A 52 -1.20 -25.58 -6.89
CA ARG A 52 -1.90 -24.30 -7.03
C ARG A 52 -1.54 -23.56 -8.33
N PHE A 53 -0.39 -23.85 -8.92
CA PHE A 53 0.14 -23.15 -10.09
C PHE A 53 0.23 -24.05 -11.34
N GLU A 54 -0.37 -25.24 -11.30
CA GLU A 54 -0.39 -26.16 -12.44
C GLU A 54 -1.07 -25.54 -13.68
N GLY A 55 -0.46 -25.75 -14.85
CA GLY A 55 -0.96 -25.24 -16.13
C GLY A 55 -0.72 -23.74 -16.38
N GLY A 56 -0.15 -23.02 -15.41
CA GLY A 56 0.28 -21.64 -15.57
C GLY A 56 1.66 -21.47 -16.20
N TYR A 57 2.03 -20.22 -16.45
CA TYR A 57 3.41 -19.83 -16.76
C TYR A 57 3.82 -18.68 -15.85
N TRP A 58 5.13 -18.56 -15.61
CA TRP A 58 5.69 -17.52 -14.76
C TRP A 58 5.94 -16.23 -15.54
N MET A 59 5.63 -15.11 -14.90
CA MET A 59 6.01 -13.77 -15.33
C MET A 59 6.62 -13.06 -14.13
N LEU A 60 7.85 -12.58 -14.29
CA LEU A 60 8.45 -11.68 -13.31
C LEU A 60 7.95 -10.27 -13.59
N VAL A 61 7.40 -9.64 -12.56
CA VAL A 61 6.90 -8.27 -12.63
C VAL A 61 7.74 -7.41 -11.71
N ASP A 62 8.23 -6.29 -12.22
CA ASP A 62 8.88 -5.27 -11.41
C ASP A 62 7.81 -4.41 -10.74
N ILE A 63 7.75 -4.46 -9.41
CA ILE A 63 6.77 -3.72 -8.60
C ILE A 63 7.47 -2.54 -7.95
N ASP A 64 6.95 -1.33 -8.22
CA ASP A 64 7.45 -0.12 -7.57
C ASP A 64 7.00 -0.09 -6.11
N LEU A 65 7.92 -0.52 -5.23
CA LEU A 65 7.69 -0.56 -3.80
C LEU A 65 7.45 0.85 -3.21
N ALA A 66 7.91 1.93 -3.86
CA ALA A 66 7.67 3.29 -3.36
C ALA A 66 6.18 3.65 -3.37
N ARG A 67 5.37 2.99 -4.22
CA ARG A 67 3.92 3.22 -4.33
C ARG A 67 3.09 2.42 -3.31
N ILE A 68 3.68 1.43 -2.65
CA ILE A 68 3.00 0.58 -1.64
C ILE A 68 3.58 0.72 -0.24
N ARG A 69 4.75 1.35 -0.11
CA ARG A 69 5.36 1.59 1.20
C ARG A 69 4.55 2.61 1.98
N ASN A 70 3.80 2.13 2.97
CA ASN A 70 3.07 2.95 3.93
C ASN A 70 3.96 3.48 5.08
N THR A 71 5.28 3.56 4.87
CA THR A 71 6.20 4.03 5.92
C THR A 71 5.92 5.52 6.20
N PRO A 72 5.63 5.91 7.46
CA PRO A 72 5.39 7.32 7.78
C PRO A 72 6.58 8.20 7.39
N VAL A 73 6.34 9.18 6.53
CA VAL A 73 7.33 10.21 6.17
C VAL A 73 7.31 11.31 7.23
N ARG A 74 8.46 11.61 7.83
CA ARG A 74 8.58 12.72 8.79
C ARG A 74 8.61 14.06 8.07
N LEU A 75 7.63 14.90 8.35
CA LEU A 75 7.53 16.26 7.82
C LEU A 75 7.92 17.29 8.88
N ASN A 76 8.72 18.28 8.50
CA ASN A 76 8.98 19.48 9.31
C ASN A 76 8.14 20.62 8.75
N ILE A 77 7.11 21.05 9.50
CA ILE A 77 6.17 22.09 9.07
C ILE A 77 6.09 23.22 10.11
N SER A 78 5.77 24.43 9.67
CA SER A 78 5.49 25.57 10.53
C SER A 78 3.98 25.81 10.60
N LEU A 79 3.44 25.91 11.81
CA LEU A 79 2.03 26.21 12.08
C LEU A 79 1.94 27.33 13.13
N PRO A 80 0.87 28.15 13.12
CA PRO A 80 0.63 29.11 14.19
C PRO A 80 0.55 28.41 15.56
N GLU A 81 1.17 28.99 16.60
CA GLU A 81 1.22 28.39 17.94
C GLU A 81 -0.17 28.07 18.51
N TYR A 82 -1.14 28.96 18.30
CA TYR A 82 -2.51 28.75 18.76
C TYR A 82 -3.15 27.51 18.13
N LEU A 83 -2.82 27.22 16.86
CA LEU A 83 -3.35 26.07 16.13
C LEU A 83 -2.71 24.77 16.63
N VAL A 84 -1.40 24.78 16.88
CA VAL A 84 -0.69 23.62 17.49
C VAL A 84 -1.34 23.26 18.83
N ARG A 85 -1.63 24.26 19.67
CA ARG A 85 -2.35 24.04 20.95
C ARG A 85 -3.75 23.44 20.76
N GLN A 86 -4.49 23.86 19.74
CA GLN A 86 -5.81 23.30 19.45
C GLN A 86 -5.71 21.84 18.97
N ILE A 87 -4.76 21.54 18.08
CA ILE A 87 -4.46 20.18 17.61
C ILE A 87 -4.10 19.28 18.80
N ASP A 88 -3.26 19.77 19.72
CA ASP A 88 -2.87 19.03 20.92
C ASP A 88 -4.05 18.66 21.81
N ASN A 89 -4.90 19.65 22.11
CA ASN A 89 -6.07 19.44 22.95
C ASN A 89 -7.05 18.47 22.29
N TYR A 90 -7.29 18.61 20.99
CA TYR A 90 -8.16 17.72 20.24
C TYR A 90 -7.62 16.29 20.22
N ALA A 91 -6.36 16.12 19.80
CA ALA A 91 -5.74 14.80 19.71
C ALA A 91 -5.76 14.09 21.08
N LYS A 92 -5.47 14.82 22.17
CA LYS A 92 -5.55 14.28 23.53
C LYS A 92 -6.98 13.88 23.92
N ALA A 93 -7.97 14.73 23.65
CA ALA A 93 -9.37 14.45 23.99
C ALA A 93 -9.94 13.25 23.21
N HIS A 94 -9.41 12.99 22.01
CA HIS A 94 -9.85 11.90 21.14
C HIS A 94 -8.92 10.68 21.15
N HIS A 95 -7.95 10.61 22.08
CA HIS A 95 -6.97 9.51 22.18
C HIS A 95 -6.19 9.23 20.87
N GLN A 96 -5.81 10.29 20.16
CA GLN A 96 -5.09 10.26 18.90
C GLN A 96 -3.72 10.96 19.00
N THR A 97 -2.84 10.71 18.04
CA THR A 97 -1.59 11.47 17.86
C THR A 97 -1.83 12.71 17.00
N ARG A 98 -0.95 13.72 17.10
CA ARG A 98 -0.98 14.89 16.20
C ARG A 98 -0.93 14.47 14.73
N SER A 99 -0.01 13.55 14.40
CA SER A 99 0.16 13.05 13.05
C SER A 99 -1.08 12.31 12.55
N GLY A 100 -1.68 11.45 13.38
CA GLY A 100 -2.92 10.75 13.01
C GLY A 100 -4.11 11.69 12.81
N PHE A 101 -4.23 12.74 13.62
CA PHE A 101 -5.25 13.78 13.41
C PHE A 101 -5.04 14.54 12.10
N LEU A 102 -3.82 15.01 11.85
CA LEU A 102 -3.48 15.78 10.65
C LEU A 102 -3.61 14.96 9.36
N ALA A 103 -3.22 13.67 9.38
CA ALA A 103 -3.36 12.78 8.24
C ALA A 103 -4.83 12.62 7.81
N ARG A 104 -5.70 12.25 8.76
CA ARG A 104 -7.14 12.12 8.50
C ARG A 104 -7.78 13.42 8.03
N ALA A 105 -7.44 14.54 8.65
CA ALA A 105 -7.96 15.85 8.22
C ALA A 105 -7.54 16.18 6.77
N ALA A 106 -6.32 15.80 6.37
CA ALA A 106 -5.85 15.97 4.99
C ALA A 106 -6.59 15.03 4.01
N GLU A 107 -6.78 13.76 4.37
CA GLU A 107 -7.55 12.79 3.57
C GLU A 107 -9.00 13.27 3.35
N GLU A 108 -9.68 13.70 4.42
CA GLU A 108 -11.04 14.25 4.34
C GLU A 108 -11.10 15.48 3.43
N ALA A 109 -10.14 16.40 3.55
CA ALA A 109 -10.07 17.60 2.72
C ALA A 109 -9.79 17.29 1.24
N MET A 110 -9.00 16.24 0.93
CA MET A 110 -8.70 15.82 -0.45
C MET A 110 -9.85 15.04 -1.09
N ARG A 111 -10.60 14.25 -0.32
CA ARG A 111 -11.79 13.52 -0.79
C ARG A 111 -12.98 14.42 -1.12
N ALA A 112 -13.05 15.61 -0.52
CA ALA A 112 -14.11 16.58 -0.75
C ALA A 112 -13.95 17.40 -2.06
N ARG A 113 -13.06 16.97 -2.97
CA ARG A 113 -12.83 17.55 -4.31
C ARG A 113 -13.33 16.60 -5.39
#